data_AF-B8HST8-F1
#
_entry.id   AF-B8HST8-F1
#
_cell.length_a   1.000
_cell.length_b   1.000
_cell.length_c   1.000
_cell.angle_alpha   90.00
_cell.angle_beta   90.00
_cell.angle_gamma   90.00
#
_symmetry.space_group_name_H-M   'P 1'
#
loop_
_entity.id
_entity.type
_entity.pdbx_description
1 polymer ?
#
loop_
_entity_poly.entity_id
_entity_poly.type
_entity_poly.pdbx_seq_one_letter_code
_entity_poly.pdbx_strand_id
1 'polypeptide(L)'
;MHIALNPRPHVRPPQTQHPQAHHYVLTKIDRIYALQKKQRDKKRLQHLIRYRRQLAEAETSFKRDLARVLSPMIREGLGIKVVLDQQALPVPQFVAQFEFLGKTWQITRKKTFWGCQWSFVSQEHNLLTHCTSANLEARLCYALGKYKHTATHRVGVALLPAASTAGTR
;
A
#
# COMPACT_ATOMS: atom_id res chain seq x y z
N MET A 1 -15.91 42.24 88.32
CA MET A 1 -16.74 41.07 87.99
C MET A 1 -16.70 40.88 86.49
N HIS A 2 -16.19 39.74 86.04
CA HIS A 2 -16.02 39.38 84.62
C HIS A 2 -17.38 38.98 84.02
N ILE A 3 -17.69 39.46 82.82
CA ILE A 3 -18.71 38.85 81.95
C ILE A 3 -18.06 38.58 80.60
N ALA A 4 -17.88 37.29 80.32
CA ALA A 4 -17.31 36.76 79.09
C ALA A 4 -18.33 36.88 77.94
N LEU A 5 -17.87 37.39 76.80
CA LEU A 5 -18.61 37.36 75.54
C LEU A 5 -18.34 36.01 74.86
N ASN A 6 -19.38 35.18 74.77
CA ASN A 6 -19.37 33.92 74.03
C ASN A 6 -19.68 34.20 72.54
N PRO A 7 -18.84 33.84 71.56
CA PRO A 7 -19.18 33.99 70.15
C PRO A 7 -20.13 32.86 69.70
N ARG A 8 -21.25 33.24 69.07
CA ARG A 8 -22.18 32.29 68.43
C ARG A 8 -21.49 31.57 67.27
N PRO A 9 -21.73 30.24 67.08
CA PRO A 9 -21.27 29.54 65.90
C PRO A 9 -22.08 29.99 64.68
N HIS A 10 -21.41 30.56 63.67
CA HIS A 10 -22.01 30.74 62.35
C HIS A 10 -22.21 29.35 61.72
N VAL A 11 -23.45 28.85 61.79
CA VAL A 11 -23.93 27.73 61.00
C VAL A 11 -23.82 28.12 59.53
N ARG A 12 -22.90 27.47 58.80
CA ARG A 12 -22.79 27.59 57.34
C ARG A 12 -24.10 27.04 56.75
N PRO A 13 -24.86 27.79 55.94
CA PRO A 13 -26.02 27.22 55.29
C PRO A 13 -25.59 26.06 54.38
N PRO A 14 -26.40 24.99 54.26
CA PRO A 14 -26.06 23.85 53.44
C PRO A 14 -25.89 24.32 51.99
N GLN A 15 -24.72 24.06 51.40
CA GLN A 15 -24.53 24.21 49.96
C GLN A 15 -25.47 23.23 49.28
N THR A 16 -26.60 23.71 48.79
CA THR A 16 -27.43 23.02 47.81
C THR A 16 -26.63 22.94 46.51
N GLN A 17 -25.75 21.95 46.41
CA GLN A 17 -25.23 21.48 45.14
C GLN A 17 -26.43 20.93 44.35
N HIS A 18 -27.10 21.79 43.59
CA HIS A 18 -28.24 21.41 42.76
C HIS A 18 -27.76 20.40 41.70
N PRO A 19 -28.11 19.10 41.80
CA PRO A 19 -27.66 18.08 40.85
C PRO A 19 -28.14 18.38 39.43
N GLN A 20 -29.26 19.10 39.30
CA GLN A 20 -29.87 19.49 38.04
C GLN A 20 -29.04 20.52 37.24
N ALA A 21 -28.34 21.45 37.91
CA ALA A 21 -27.49 22.42 37.23
C ALA A 21 -26.25 21.72 36.62
N HIS A 22 -25.66 20.78 37.37
CA HIS A 22 -24.53 19.99 36.89
C HIS A 22 -24.94 19.05 35.73
N HIS A 23 -26.11 18.41 35.82
CA HIS A 23 -26.65 17.57 34.75
C HIS A 23 -26.99 18.35 33.47
N TYR A 24 -27.50 19.58 33.60
CA TYR A 24 -27.78 20.47 32.46
C TYR A 24 -26.50 20.97 31.76
N VAL A 25 -25.45 21.26 32.52
CA VAL A 25 -24.15 21.69 31.97
C VAL A 25 -23.46 20.53 31.23
N LEU A 26 -23.46 19.32 31.80
CA LEU A 26 -22.92 18.13 31.16
C LEU A 26 -23.64 17.80 29.84
N THR A 27 -24.97 17.87 29.82
CA THR A 27 -25.76 17.62 28.59
C THR A 27 -25.51 18.65 27.48
N LYS A 28 -25.15 19.90 27.81
CA LYS A 28 -24.70 20.88 26.81
C LYS A 28 -23.31 20.57 26.25
N ILE A 29 -22.36 20.20 27.12
CA ILE A 29 -21.00 19.83 26.72
C ILE A 29 -21.03 18.61 25.81
N ASP A 30 -21.83 17.59 26.16
CA ASP A 30 -22.02 16.38 25.35
C ASP A 30 -22.60 16.70 23.98
N ARG A 31 -23.58 17.62 23.89
CA ARG A 31 -24.14 18.07 22.61
C ARG A 31 -23.09 18.75 21.74
N ILE A 32 -22.27 19.64 22.30
CA ILE A 32 -21.18 20.31 21.58
C ILE A 32 -20.16 19.28 21.07
N TYR A 33 -19.76 18.34 21.93
CA TYR A 33 -18.82 17.29 21.56
C TYR A 33 -19.39 16.38 20.45
N ALA A 34 -20.66 16.00 20.55
CA ALA A 34 -21.35 15.18 19.54
C ALA A 34 -21.43 15.89 18.18
N LEU A 35 -21.74 17.19 18.18
CA LEU A 35 -21.75 18.01 16.96
C LEU A 35 -20.35 18.11 16.33
N GLN A 36 -19.33 18.39 17.12
CA GLN A 36 -17.95 18.46 16.63
C GLN A 36 -17.45 17.09 16.13
N LYS A 37 -17.78 16.00 16.82
CA LYS A 37 -17.49 14.64 16.38
C LYS A 37 -18.16 14.35 15.04
N LYS A 38 -19.46 14.64 14.90
CA LYS A 38 -20.20 14.48 13.64
C LYS A 38 -19.58 15.28 12.49
N GLN A 39 -19.13 16.51 12.74
CA GLN A 39 -18.45 17.32 11.73
C GLN A 39 -17.08 16.76 11.34
N ARG A 40 -16.28 16.29 12.32
CA ARG A 40 -14.99 15.62 12.07
C ARG A 40 -15.18 14.35 11.26
N ASP A 41 -16.16 13.52 11.63
CA ASP A 41 -16.49 12.28 10.93
C ASP A 41 -16.96 12.55 9.49
N LYS A 42 -17.79 13.59 9.28
CA LYS A 42 -18.20 14.03 7.95
C LYS A 42 -17.00 14.45 7.09
N LYS A 43 -16.08 15.26 7.62
CA LYS A 43 -14.86 15.68 6.91
C LYS A 43 -13.96 14.48 6.60
N ARG A 44 -13.77 13.57 7.55
CA ARG A 44 -12.99 12.34 7.37
C ARG A 44 -13.59 11.47 6.27
N LEU A 45 -14.91 11.26 6.28
CA LEU A 45 -15.60 10.49 5.25
C LEU A 45 -15.44 11.12 3.86
N GLN A 46 -15.60 12.44 3.75
CA GLN A 46 -15.40 13.15 2.48
C GLN A 46 -13.98 12.97 1.94
N HIS A 47 -12.97 13.04 2.82
CA HIS A 47 -11.58 12.83 2.45
C HIS A 47 -11.34 11.38 1.96
N LEU A 48 -11.86 10.38 2.68
CA LEU A 48 -11.75 8.97 2.28
C LEU A 48 -12.44 8.68 0.94
N ILE A 49 -13.59 9.30 0.66
CA ILE A 49 -14.27 9.17 -0.63
C ILE A 49 -13.42 9.76 -1.76
N ARG A 50 -12.86 10.96 -1.57
CA ARG A 50 -11.97 11.59 -2.57
C ARG A 50 -10.74 10.72 -2.84
N TYR A 51 -10.10 10.25 -1.78
CA TYR A 51 -8.93 9.38 -1.87
C TYR A 51 -9.25 8.07 -2.61
N ARG A 52 -10.39 7.42 -2.32
CA ARG A 52 -10.85 6.23 -3.05
C ARG A 52 -11.05 6.48 -4.55
N ARG A 53 -11.63 7.63 -4.92
CA ARG A 53 -11.78 8.01 -6.34
C ARG A 53 -10.43 8.18 -7.02
N GLN A 54 -9.51 8.89 -6.39
CA GLN A 54 -8.15 9.08 -6.90
C GLN A 54 -7.40 7.75 -7.10
N LEU A 55 -7.56 6.80 -6.17
CA LEU A 55 -6.98 5.47 -6.31
C LEU A 55 -7.58 4.71 -7.51
N ALA A 56 -8.90 4.73 -7.68
CA ALA A 56 -9.55 4.08 -8.82
C ALA A 56 -9.13 4.70 -10.16
N GLU A 57 -9.01 6.02 -10.23
CA GLU A 57 -8.48 6.74 -11.41
C GLU A 57 -7.02 6.38 -11.70
N ALA A 58 -6.19 6.28 -10.66
CA ALA A 58 -4.80 5.89 -10.79
C ALA A 58 -4.66 4.43 -11.27
N GLU A 59 -5.49 3.52 -10.74
CA GLU A 59 -5.53 2.11 -11.15
C GLU A 59 -5.92 1.96 -12.61
N THR A 60 -7.02 2.61 -13.02
CA THR A 60 -7.52 2.56 -14.39
C THR A 60 -6.52 3.18 -15.37
N SER A 61 -5.89 4.31 -15.01
CA SER A 61 -4.80 4.89 -15.79
C SER A 61 -3.62 3.94 -15.92
N PHE A 62 -3.22 3.26 -14.84
CA PHE A 62 -2.12 2.30 -14.87
C PHE A 62 -2.44 1.11 -15.77
N LYS A 63 -3.62 0.50 -15.62
CA LYS A 63 -4.08 -0.62 -16.45
C LYS A 63 -4.13 -0.24 -17.93
N ARG A 64 -4.63 0.96 -18.25
CA ARG A 64 -4.69 1.47 -19.62
C ARG A 64 -3.31 1.65 -20.23
N ASP A 65 -2.39 2.28 -19.50
CA ASP A 65 -1.04 2.50 -20.00
C ASP A 65 -0.32 1.17 -20.19
N LEU A 66 -0.46 0.24 -19.24
CA LEU A 66 0.09 -1.12 -19.33
C LEU A 66 -0.43 -1.86 -20.56
N ALA A 67 -1.74 -1.75 -20.84
CA ALA A 67 -2.36 -2.36 -22.02
C ALA A 67 -1.88 -1.78 -23.35
N ARG A 68 -1.40 -0.54 -23.35
CA ARG A 68 -0.83 0.10 -24.54
C ARG A 68 0.60 -0.35 -24.81
N VAL A 69 1.37 -0.70 -23.76
CA VAL A 69 2.80 -1.02 -23.87
C VAL A 69 3.11 -2.51 -23.85
N LEU A 70 2.17 -3.35 -23.42
CA LEU A 70 2.29 -4.80 -23.42
C LEU A 70 1.15 -5.43 -24.21
N SER A 71 1.50 -6.29 -25.16
CA SER A 71 0.57 -7.07 -25.96
C SER A 71 -0.35 -7.93 -25.09
N PRO A 72 -1.60 -8.20 -25.53
CA PRO A 72 -2.52 -9.07 -24.80
C PRO A 72 -1.92 -10.45 -24.52
N MET A 73 -1.21 -11.02 -25.52
CA MET A 73 -0.55 -12.31 -25.42
C MET A 73 0.43 -12.37 -24.25
N ILE A 74 1.29 -11.35 -24.09
CA ILE A 74 2.25 -11.30 -22.97
C ILE A 74 1.53 -11.11 -21.63
N ARG A 75 0.53 -10.23 -21.57
CA ARG A 75 -0.21 -9.95 -20.33
C ARG A 75 -0.97 -11.18 -19.82
N GLU A 76 -1.64 -11.90 -20.72
CA GLU A 76 -2.40 -13.10 -20.40
C GLU A 76 -1.46 -14.29 -20.16
N GLY A 77 -0.45 -14.47 -21.01
CA GLY A 77 0.52 -15.57 -20.90
C GLY A 77 1.36 -15.52 -19.61
N LEU A 78 1.67 -14.32 -19.11
CA LEU A 78 2.34 -14.16 -17.81
C LEU A 78 1.36 -14.09 -16.63
N GLY A 79 0.05 -13.98 -16.87
CA GLY A 79 -0.93 -13.81 -15.81
C GLY A 79 -0.72 -12.53 -14.99
N ILE A 80 -0.43 -11.40 -15.65
CA ILE A 80 -0.11 -10.13 -14.97
C ILE A 80 -1.29 -9.62 -14.14
N LYS A 81 -1.03 -9.37 -12.85
CA LYS A 81 -1.99 -8.79 -11.90
C LYS A 81 -1.56 -7.39 -11.49
N VAL A 82 -2.47 -6.43 -11.52
CA VAL A 82 -2.21 -5.08 -11.01
C VAL A 82 -2.58 -5.03 -9.53
N VAL A 83 -1.64 -4.63 -8.69
CA VAL A 83 -1.82 -4.50 -7.24
C VAL A 83 -1.36 -3.13 -6.77
N LEU A 84 -1.92 -2.69 -5.65
CA LEU A 84 -1.49 -1.47 -4.98
C LEU A 84 -0.26 -1.77 -4.12
N ASP A 85 0.87 -1.17 -4.46
CA ASP A 85 2.06 -1.20 -3.63
C ASP A 85 1.89 -0.22 -2.46
N GLN A 86 1.73 -0.80 -1.26
CA GLN A 86 1.61 -0.07 0.00
C GLN A 86 2.97 0.22 0.65
N GLN A 87 4.06 -0.37 0.15
CA GLN A 87 5.40 -0.16 0.68
C GLN A 87 6.03 1.14 0.14
N ALA A 88 5.57 1.61 -1.02
CA ALA A 88 5.92 2.91 -1.59
C ALA A 88 5.17 4.05 -0.87
N LEU A 89 5.52 4.33 0.39
CA LEU A 89 5.10 5.57 1.06
C LEU A 89 6.08 6.70 0.66
N PRO A 90 5.61 7.91 0.31
CA PRO A 90 4.32 8.52 0.71
C PRO A 90 3.18 8.50 -0.32
N VAL A 91 3.42 8.06 -1.57
CA VAL A 91 2.39 8.06 -2.61
C VAL A 91 2.12 6.62 -3.04
N PRO A 92 0.91 6.08 -2.78
CA PRO A 92 0.58 4.71 -3.17
C PRO A 92 0.70 4.56 -4.69
N GLN A 93 1.39 3.53 -5.14
CA GLN A 93 1.62 3.28 -6.56
C GLN A 93 1.06 1.93 -6.96
N PHE A 94 0.47 1.87 -8.15
CA PHE A 94 0.09 0.59 -8.74
C PHE A 94 1.30 -0.04 -9.42
N VAL A 95 1.45 -1.34 -9.20
CA VAL A 95 2.49 -2.17 -9.79
C VAL A 95 1.85 -3.39 -10.45
N ALA A 96 2.42 -3.82 -11.57
CA ALA A 96 2.02 -5.06 -12.22
C ALA A 96 2.93 -6.18 -11.71
N GLN A 97 2.34 -7.27 -11.22
CA GLN A 97 3.06 -8.42 -10.68
C GLN A 97 2.70 -9.67 -11.45
N PHE A 98 3.69 -10.53 -11.66
CA PHE A 98 3.49 -11.85 -12.25
C PHE A 98 4.55 -12.81 -11.75
N GLU A 99 4.29 -14.11 -11.95
CA GLU A 99 5.23 -15.16 -11.62
C GLU A 99 5.81 -15.76 -12.91
N PHE A 100 7.12 -15.97 -12.93
CA PHE A 100 7.79 -16.64 -14.03
C PHE A 100 8.88 -17.55 -13.48
N LEU A 101 8.77 -18.85 -13.76
CA LEU A 101 9.70 -19.89 -13.29
C LEU A 101 9.93 -19.85 -11.77
N GLY A 102 8.85 -19.75 -10.98
CA GLY A 102 8.90 -19.74 -9.52
C GLY A 102 9.31 -18.40 -8.89
N LYS A 103 9.44 -17.33 -9.69
CA LYS A 103 9.90 -16.02 -9.21
C LYS A 103 8.91 -14.92 -9.49
N THR A 104 8.76 -14.02 -8.52
CA THR A 104 7.92 -12.83 -8.66
C THR A 104 8.67 -11.72 -9.37
N TRP A 105 8.03 -11.20 -10.41
CA TRP A 105 8.45 -10.04 -11.16
C TRP A 105 7.48 -8.90 -10.91
N GLN A 106 8.03 -7.69 -10.85
CA GLN A 106 7.26 -6.46 -10.66
C GLN A 106 7.57 -5.49 -11.78
N ILE A 107 6.53 -4.86 -12.34
CA ILE A 107 6.59 -3.80 -13.33
C ILE A 107 6.00 -2.54 -12.72
N THR A 108 6.78 -1.46 -12.73
CA THR A 108 6.42 -0.16 -12.17
C THR A 108 6.43 0.90 -13.25
N ARG A 109 5.64 1.96 -13.03
CA ARG A 109 5.50 3.09 -13.96
C ARG A 109 5.73 4.40 -13.24
N LYS A 110 6.68 5.19 -13.72
CA LYS A 110 6.90 6.57 -13.29
C LYS A 110 6.38 7.53 -14.36
N LYS A 111 5.43 8.38 -13.99
CA LYS A 111 5.00 9.49 -14.85
C LYS A 111 6.06 10.59 -14.84
N THR A 112 6.41 11.09 -16.01
CA THR A 112 7.33 12.20 -16.23
C THR A 112 6.65 13.26 -17.08
N PHE A 113 7.21 14.46 -17.17
CA PHE A 113 6.64 15.55 -17.97
C PHE A 113 6.49 15.18 -19.46
N TRP A 114 7.39 14.33 -19.98
CA TRP A 114 7.46 13.95 -21.39
C TRP A 114 6.82 12.59 -21.70
N GLY A 115 6.20 11.93 -20.72
CA GLY A 115 5.57 10.63 -20.91
C GLY A 115 5.73 9.68 -19.72
N CYS A 116 5.76 8.38 -19.98
CA CYS A 116 5.89 7.34 -18.96
C CYS A 116 7.23 6.62 -19.09
N GLN A 117 7.95 6.54 -17.98
CA GLN A 117 9.09 5.66 -17.84
C GLN A 117 8.62 4.39 -17.12
N TRP A 118 9.07 3.25 -17.62
CA TRP A 118 8.76 1.95 -17.04
C TRP A 118 10.00 1.35 -16.43
N SER A 119 9.80 0.52 -15.44
CA SER A 119 10.85 -0.31 -14.89
C SER A 119 10.31 -1.66 -14.48
N PHE A 120 11.15 -2.68 -14.51
CA PHE A 120 10.80 -3.97 -13.97
C PHE A 120 11.98 -4.59 -13.22
N VAL A 121 11.66 -5.43 -12.25
CA VAL A 121 12.62 -6.09 -11.37
C VAL A 121 12.10 -7.47 -10.97
N SER A 122 13.02 -8.42 -10.82
CA SER A 122 12.76 -9.69 -10.13
C SER A 122 13.13 -9.52 -8.66
N GLN A 123 12.25 -9.91 -7.74
CA GLN A 123 12.45 -9.73 -6.28
C GLN A 123 13.77 -10.32 -5.77
N GLU A 124 14.31 -11.35 -6.41
CA GLU A 124 15.55 -11.98 -5.97
C GLU A 124 16.81 -11.36 -6.59
N HIS A 125 16.73 -10.88 -7.82
CA HIS A 125 17.93 -10.43 -8.54
C HIS A 125 18.22 -8.95 -8.28
N ASN A 126 17.24 -8.21 -7.72
CA ASN A 126 17.30 -6.77 -7.43
C ASN A 126 17.81 -5.88 -8.59
N LEU A 127 17.86 -6.44 -9.81
CA LEU A 127 18.33 -5.73 -10.98
C LEU A 127 17.15 -4.96 -11.58
N LEU A 128 17.06 -3.69 -11.21
CA LEU A 128 16.07 -2.77 -11.74
C LEU A 128 16.41 -2.41 -13.18
N THR A 129 15.56 -2.82 -14.12
CA THR A 129 15.73 -2.48 -15.54
C THR A 129 14.81 -1.33 -15.90
N HIS A 130 15.37 -0.21 -16.32
CA HIS A 130 14.62 0.94 -16.83
C HIS A 130 14.37 0.83 -18.33
N CYS A 131 13.18 1.27 -18.76
CA CYS A 131 12.72 1.21 -20.14
C CYS A 131 11.73 2.32 -20.46
N THR A 132 11.55 2.58 -21.75
CA THR A 132 10.50 3.47 -22.27
C THR A 132 9.28 2.64 -22.64
N SER A 133 8.14 3.30 -22.84
CA SER A 133 6.91 2.64 -23.32
C SER A 133 7.13 1.82 -24.60
N ALA A 134 7.99 2.29 -25.51
CA ALA A 134 8.22 1.65 -26.81
C ALA A 134 9.04 0.35 -26.74
N ASN A 135 9.85 0.17 -25.69
CA ASN A 135 10.77 -0.97 -25.60
C ASN A 135 10.55 -1.86 -24.37
N LEU A 136 9.52 -1.58 -23.57
CA LEU A 136 9.18 -2.36 -22.38
C LEU A 136 9.01 -3.85 -22.73
N GLU A 137 8.16 -4.17 -23.71
CA GLU A 137 7.85 -5.56 -24.07
C GLU A 137 9.10 -6.31 -24.53
N ALA A 138 9.85 -5.74 -25.48
CA ALA A 138 11.07 -6.35 -26.00
C ALA A 138 12.11 -6.58 -24.89
N ARG A 139 12.30 -5.61 -23.99
CA ARG A 139 13.23 -5.74 -22.86
C ARG A 139 12.77 -6.78 -21.85
N LEU A 140 11.47 -6.85 -21.58
CA LEU A 140 10.89 -7.85 -20.71
C LEU A 140 11.09 -9.26 -21.28
N CYS A 141 10.71 -9.49 -22.54
CA CYS A 141 10.90 -10.77 -23.20
C CYS A 141 12.36 -11.21 -23.23
N TYR A 142 13.28 -10.28 -23.51
CA TYR A 142 14.72 -10.56 -23.48
C TYR A 142 15.20 -10.95 -22.08
N ALA A 143 14.77 -10.24 -21.03
CA ALA A 143 15.13 -10.54 -19.65
C ALA A 143 14.60 -11.91 -19.21
N LEU A 144 13.35 -12.23 -19.54
CA LEU A 144 12.73 -13.52 -19.24
C LEU A 144 13.41 -14.67 -20.01
N GLY A 145 13.77 -14.46 -21.29
CA GLY A 145 14.52 -15.42 -22.10
C GLY A 145 15.91 -15.71 -21.51
N LYS A 146 16.67 -14.66 -21.17
CA LYS A 146 17.96 -14.82 -20.47
C LYS A 146 17.81 -15.57 -19.16
N TYR A 147 16.77 -15.24 -18.40
CA TYR A 147 16.50 -15.88 -17.12
C TYR A 147 16.17 -17.37 -17.27
N LYS A 148 15.41 -17.76 -18.30
CA LYS A 148 15.16 -19.16 -18.63
C LYS A 148 16.46 -19.92 -18.90
N HIS A 149 17.36 -19.35 -19.72
CA HIS A 149 18.64 -19.98 -20.04
C HIS A 149 19.54 -20.16 -18.82
N THR A 150 19.65 -19.16 -17.94
CA THR A 150 20.46 -19.26 -16.72
C THR A 150 19.86 -20.24 -15.70
N ALA A 151 18.54 -20.28 -15.58
CA ALA A 151 17.85 -21.26 -14.73
C ALA A 151 18.09 -22.70 -15.22
N THR A 152 17.97 -22.95 -16.53
CA THR A 152 18.25 -24.28 -17.10
C THR A 152 19.72 -24.69 -16.93
N HIS A 153 20.66 -23.74 -17.00
CA HIS A 153 22.08 -24.05 -16.87
C HIS A 153 22.51 -24.32 -15.41
N ARG A 154 21.76 -23.82 -14.42
CA ARG A 154 21.98 -24.16 -13.00
C ARG A 154 21.44 -25.54 -12.62
N VAL A 155 20.39 -26.00 -13.29
CA VAL A 155 19.82 -27.34 -13.07
C VAL A 155 20.56 -28.40 -13.89
N GLY A 156 21.06 -28.05 -15.08
CA GLY A 156 21.77 -28.96 -15.99
C GLY A 156 23.23 -29.30 -15.64
N VAL A 157 23.73 -28.92 -14.46
CA VAL A 157 25.05 -29.40 -13.96
C VAL A 157 24.92 -30.67 -13.11
N ALA A 158 23.70 -31.15 -12.87
CA ALA A 158 23.47 -32.49 -12.35
C ALA A 158 23.00 -33.41 -13.49
N LEU A 159 23.74 -34.49 -13.72
CA LEU A 159 23.48 -35.61 -14.63
C LEU A 159 23.99 -35.46 -16.07
N LEU A 160 25.23 -35.92 -16.29
CA LEU A 160 25.49 -36.94 -17.30
C LEU A 160 26.36 -38.07 -16.69
N PRO A 161 26.19 -39.31 -17.17
CA PRO A 161 26.55 -40.54 -16.47
C PRO A 161 28.02 -40.90 -16.68
N ALA A 162 28.66 -41.45 -15.64
CA ALA A 162 29.90 -42.18 -15.80
C ALA A 162 29.62 -43.54 -16.47
N ALA A 163 29.45 -43.53 -17.79
CA ALA A 163 29.66 -44.73 -18.58
C ALA A 163 31.15 -44.79 -18.93
N SER A 164 31.92 -45.55 -18.16
CA SER A 164 33.26 -45.97 -18.54
C SER A 164 33.27 -47.47 -18.73
N THR A 165 33.14 -47.86 -19.99
CA THR A 165 33.56 -49.15 -20.52
C THR A 165 35.06 -49.34 -20.27
N ALA A 166 35.42 -50.36 -19.50
CA ALA A 166 36.76 -50.95 -19.54
C ALA A 166 36.59 -52.47 -19.55
N GLY A 167 36.64 -53.04 -20.76
CA GLY A 167 36.87 -54.46 -20.92
C GLY A 167 38.28 -54.79 -20.43
N THR A 168 38.40 -55.88 -19.69
CA THR A 168 39.68 -56.55 -19.51
C THR A 168 39.44 -58.04 -19.71
N ARG A 169 40.37 -58.62 -20.46
CA ARG A 169 40.46 -59.98 -21.01
C ARG A 169 40.10 -61.10 -20.06
#